data_AF-A0A1Q6KJR8-F1
#
_entry.id   AF-A0A1Q6KJR8-F1
#
_cell.length_a   1.000
_cell.length_b   1.000
_cell.length_c   1.000
_cell.angle_alpha   90.00
_cell.angle_beta   90.00
_cell.angle_gamma   90.00
#
_symmetry.space_group_name_H-M   'P 1'
#
loop_
_entity.id
_entity.type
_entity.pdbx_description
1 polymer ?
#
loop_
_entity_poly.entity_id
_entity_poly.type
_entity_poly.pdbx_seq_one_letter_code
_entity_poly.pdbx_strand_id
1 'polypeptide(L)' 'MNNEQKDKKEKIDFICFLVASIIFYIVSIINFIDKNTSTGVVFLCLGSAYLCLSSTHRNNDKNNKKS' A
#
# COMPACT_ATOMS: atom_id res chain seq x y z
N MET A 1 -10.12 6.00 25.15
CA MET A 1 -9.22 5.07 24.44
C MET A 1 -7.93 5.82 24.16
N ASN A 2 -6.83 5.38 24.76
CA ASN A 2 -5.59 6.17 24.90
C ASN A 2 -4.92 6.36 23.53
N ASN A 3 -4.47 7.58 23.21
CA ASN A 3 -3.84 7.93 21.92
C ASN A 3 -2.67 7.01 21.53
N GLU A 4 -1.99 6.40 22.51
CA GLU A 4 -0.84 5.51 22.30
C GLU A 4 -1.22 4.13 21.70
N GLN A 5 -2.45 3.67 21.88
CA GLN A 5 -2.93 2.41 21.26
C GLN A 5 -3.38 2.61 19.81
N LYS A 6 -3.81 3.83 19.47
CA LYS A 6 -4.24 4.19 18.11
C LYS A 6 -3.03 4.14 17.14
N ASP A 7 -1.91 4.69 17.57
CA ASP A 7 -0.64 4.74 16.81
C ASP A 7 -0.04 3.35 16.52
N LYS A 8 -0.14 2.40 17.47
CA LYS A 8 0.31 1.01 17.28
C LYS A 8 -0.56 0.26 16.27
N LYS A 9 -1.88 0.49 16.30
CA LYS A 9 -2.84 -0.13 15.40
C LYS A 9 -2.67 0.39 13.96
N GLU A 10 -2.40 1.67 13.80
CA GLU A 10 -2.13 2.31 12.51
C GLU A 10 -0.84 1.80 11.85
N LYS A 11 0.22 1.51 12.64
CA LYS A 11 1.45 0.88 12.14
C LYS A 11 1.23 -0.56 11.66
N ILE A 12 0.41 -1.33 12.37
CA ILE A 12 0.07 -2.70 11.97
C ILE A 12 -0.77 -2.69 10.69
N ASP A 13 -1.73 -1.76 10.58
CA ASP A 13 -2.53 -1.55 9.36
C ASP A 13 -1.63 -1.19 8.17
N PHE A 14 -0.68 -0.28 8.35
CA PHE A 14 0.32 0.09 7.33
C PHE A 14 1.13 -1.13 6.86
N ILE A 15 1.64 -1.94 7.79
CA ILE A 15 2.40 -3.15 7.44
C ILE A 15 1.51 -4.14 6.69
N CYS A 16 0.26 -4.30 7.10
CA CYS A 16 -0.72 -5.16 6.42
C CYS A 16 -0.96 -4.71 4.98
N PHE A 17 -1.18 -3.42 4.75
CA PHE A 17 -1.34 -2.85 3.40
C PHE A 17 -0.07 -2.99 2.54
N LEU A 18 1.10 -2.81 3.14
CA LEU A 18 2.38 -3.00 2.46
C LEU A 18 2.55 -4.46 2.00
N VAL A 19 2.28 -5.43 2.88
CA VAL A 19 2.34 -6.86 2.55
C VAL A 19 1.31 -7.20 1.47
N ALA A 20 0.08 -6.70 1.57
CA ALA A 20 -0.94 -6.90 0.55
C ALA A 20 -0.51 -6.35 -0.83
N SER A 21 0.09 -5.16 -0.88
CA SER A 21 0.64 -4.58 -2.11
C SER A 21 1.69 -5.48 -2.75
N ILE A 22 2.62 -6.03 -1.96
CA ILE A 22 3.65 -6.96 -2.45
C ILE A 22 3.01 -8.23 -3.04
N ILE A 23 1.99 -8.80 -2.39
CA ILE A 23 1.27 -9.97 -2.90
C ILE A 23 0.62 -9.63 -4.25
N PHE A 24 -0.05 -8.48 -4.38
CA PHE A 24 -0.64 -8.05 -5.64
C PHE A 24 0.39 -7.82 -6.75
N TYR A 25 1.59 -7.32 -6.44
CA TYR A 25 2.68 -7.23 -7.40
C TYR A 25 3.15 -8.60 -7.88
N ILE A 26 3.31 -9.58 -6.99
CA ILE A 26 3.69 -10.95 -7.38
C ILE A 26 2.61 -11.56 -8.29
N VAL A 27 1.33 -11.40 -7.96
CA VAL A 27 0.20 -11.85 -8.79
C VAL A 27 0.21 -11.14 -10.16
N SER A 28 0.50 -9.83 -10.20
CA SER A 28 0.65 -9.08 -11.44
C SER A 28 1.76 -9.63 -12.32
N ILE A 29 2.92 -9.99 -11.74
CA ILE A 29 4.06 -10.55 -12.48
C ILE A 29 3.68 -11.93 -13.04
N ILE A 30 3.04 -12.79 -12.25
CA ILE A 30 2.56 -14.11 -12.69
C ILE A 30 1.58 -13.95 -13.86
N ASN A 31 0.60 -13.03 -13.76
CA ASN A 31 -0.35 -12.76 -14.84
C ASN A 31 0.34 -12.21 -16.11
N PHE A 32 1.40 -11.43 -15.95
CA PHE A 32 2.18 -10.92 -17.08
C PHE A 32 2.96 -12.04 -17.79
N ILE A 33 3.52 -12.99 -17.03
CA ILE A 33 4.18 -14.19 -17.55
C ILE A 33 3.17 -15.09 -18.29
N ASP A 34 1.95 -15.20 -17.76
CA ASP A 34 0.85 -15.98 -18.33
C ASP A 34 0.19 -15.31 -19.57
N LYS A 35 0.76 -14.21 -20.09
CA LYS A 35 0.22 -13.37 -21.18
C LYS A 35 -1.13 -12.71 -20.88
N ASN A 36 -1.64 -12.79 -19.66
CA ASN A 36 -2.85 -12.13 -19.18
C ASN A 36 -2.55 -10.68 -18.73
N THR A 37 -2.11 -9.87 -19.70
CA THR A 37 -1.63 -8.50 -19.46
C THR A 37 -2.69 -7.55 -18.89
N SER A 38 -3.96 -7.68 -19.32
CA SER A 38 -5.05 -6.85 -18.80
C SER A 38 -5.24 -7.05 -17.29
N THR A 39 -5.32 -8.30 -16.85
CA THR A 39 -5.45 -8.68 -15.44
C THR A 39 -4.20 -8.28 -14.65
N GLY A 40 -3.00 -8.46 -15.23
CA GLY A 40 -1.74 -8.03 -14.63
C GLY A 40 -1.72 -6.52 -14.34
N VAL A 41 -2.12 -5.69 -15.31
CA VAL A 41 -2.16 -4.21 -15.14
C VAL A 41 -3.13 -3.79 -14.05
N VAL A 42 -4.28 -4.44 -13.92
CA VAL A 42 -5.25 -4.16 -12.85
C VAL A 42 -4.63 -4.44 -11.48
N PHE A 43 -3.97 -5.60 -11.30
CA PHE A 43 -3.30 -5.94 -10.05
C PHE A 43 -2.11 -5.03 -9.74
N LEU A 44 -1.35 -4.61 -10.76
CA LEU A 44 -0.28 -3.62 -10.63
C LEU A 44 -0.80 -2.27 -10.13
N CYS A 45 -1.93 -1.82 -10.68
CA CYS A 45 -2.57 -0.57 -10.31
C CYS A 45 -3.14 -0.63 -8.88
N LEU A 46 -3.81 -1.73 -8.52
CA LEU A 46 -4.26 -1.98 -7.14
C LEU A 46 -3.09 -1.97 -6.16
N GLY A 47 -2.00 -2.68 -6.46
CA GLY A 47 -0.80 -2.70 -5.61
C GLY A 47 -0.20 -1.30 -5.40
N SER A 48 -0.19 -0.47 -6.45
CA SER A 48 0.29 0.92 -6.39
C SER A 48 -0.62 1.83 -5.57
N ALA A 49 -1.95 1.65 -5.68
CA ALA A 49 -2.92 2.41 -4.90
C ALA A 49 -2.80 2.10 -3.39
N TYR A 50 -2.64 0.81 -3.03
CA TYR A 50 -2.38 0.39 -1.65
C TYR A 50 -1.07 0.97 -1.10
N LEU A 51 -0.01 1.00 -1.91
CA LEU A 51 1.27 1.60 -1.52
C LEU A 51 1.17 3.13 -1.31
N CYS A 52 0.40 3.82 -2.16
CA CYS A 52 0.09 5.25 -2.01
C CYS A 52 -0.74 5.54 -0.76
N LEU A 53 -1.74 4.71 -0.46
CA LEU A 53 -2.56 4.83 0.74
C LEU A 53 -1.72 4.64 2.01
N SER A 54 -0.84 3.64 1.99
CA SER A 54 0.16 3.39 3.05
C SER A 54 1.04 4.65 3.26
N SER A 55 1.55 5.25 2.18
CA SER A 55 2.42 6.43 2.26
C SER A 55 1.70 7.71 2.68
N THR A 56 0.40 7.86 2.36
CA THR A 56 -0.42 9.01 2.76
C THR A 56 -0.59 9.11 4.27
N HIS A 57 -0.64 7.97 4.97
CA HIS A 57 -0.64 7.95 6.44
C HIS A 57 0.64 8.59 7.05
N ARG A 58 1.77 8.55 6.33
CA ARG A 58 3.05 9.14 6.76
C ARG A 58 3.21 10.63 6.46
N ASN A 59 2.28 11.26 5.71
CA ASN A 59 2.43 12.65 5.26
C ASN A 59 1.67 13.68 6.11
N ASN A 60 0.76 13.25 7.00
CA ASN A 60 0.11 14.15 7.95
C ASN A 60 1.03 14.60 9.10
N ASP A 61 2.22 13.99 9.25
CA ASP A 61 3.25 14.47 10.18
C ASP A 61 4.19 15.53 9.54
N LYS A 62 4.12 15.73 8.21
CA LYS A 62 5.06 16.61 7.47
C LYS A 62 4.44 17.86 6.87
N ASN A 63 3.15 18.14 7.06
CA ASN A 63 2.58 19.46 6.76
C ASN A 63 2.90 20.53 7.83
N ASN A 64 4.03 20.34 8.56
CA ASN A 64 4.82 21.40 9.17
C ASN A 64 6.23 21.52 8.54
N LYS A 65 6.44 21.07 7.30
CA LYS A 65 7.62 21.48 6.54
C LYS A 65 7.38 21.49 5.02
N LYS A 66 7.04 22.70 4.56
CA LYS A 66 7.60 23.37 3.35
C LYS A 66 6.96 22.90 2.03
N SER A 67 6.05 23.65 1.40
CA SER A 67 6.21 24.99 0.76
C SER A 67 7.42 25.10 -0.17
#